data_AF-N9JPI7-F1
#
_entry.id   AF-N9JPI7-F1
#
_cell.length_a   1.000
_cell.length_b   1.000
_cell.length_c   1.000
_cell.angle_alpha   90.00
_cell.angle_beta   90.00
_cell.angle_gamma   90.00
#
_symmetry.space_group_name_H-M   'P 1'
#
loop_
_entity.id
_entity.type
_entity.pdbx_description
1 polymer ?
#
loop_
_entity_poly.entity_id
_entity_poly.type
_entity_poly.pdbx_seq_one_letter_code
_entity_poly.pdbx_strand_id
1 'polypeptide(L)'
;MAVPDQTPYKEYVANGTTTIFPLEFDCDSADHLIVKINDEIIPALNNWSLNINTGSVVFNIAPVTESKIILKRDTPLLRDTDYATYNNSIRPQPVNSDFDRIWRKLQEVGVTNWLTDSDIKNLNIYVDSLNDETREDFFNKLGNLEQNTNAMLQEAIANGTVSALAITTVETIDELDTLNKWDGRTVYVKGVANFKYDSADDEWVLAPNTANSLIDQSGKSQQELNMSSIYTVGSVAEMLALNTEFRVRTVRIKATGAMYIYDPSQATVNDGFYILNGWVLVGYNDRLLATLAGLKGDGTNEYTKLKSLIDVAGDCSKFCVST
;
A
#
# COMPACT_ATOMS: atom_id res chain seq x y z
N MET A 1 78.55 10.66 -17.02
CA MET A 1 78.17 9.37 -17.63
C MET A 1 76.67 9.46 -17.83
N ALA A 2 76.09 8.99 -18.93
CA ALA A 2 74.65 9.17 -19.17
C ALA A 2 73.81 8.26 -18.25
N VAL A 3 72.67 8.75 -17.79
CA VAL A 3 71.73 7.95 -16.98
C VAL A 3 71.03 6.92 -17.87
N PRO A 4 71.09 5.61 -17.55
CA PRO A 4 70.39 4.57 -18.30
C PRO A 4 68.87 4.66 -18.14
N ASP A 5 68.14 4.08 -19.09
CA ASP A 5 66.70 3.90 -18.94
C ASP A 5 66.41 2.83 -17.90
N GLN A 6 65.65 3.19 -16.87
CA GLN A 6 65.37 2.39 -15.68
C GLN A 6 64.01 2.77 -15.11
N THR A 7 63.35 1.81 -14.46
CA THR A 7 62.11 2.05 -13.71
C THR A 7 62.44 2.19 -12.23
N PRO A 8 62.43 3.41 -11.64
CA PRO A 8 62.80 3.66 -10.26
C PRO A 8 61.76 3.19 -9.21
N TYR A 9 61.21 2.00 -9.41
CA TYR A 9 60.15 1.40 -8.61
C TYR A 9 60.20 -0.11 -8.66
N LYS A 10 60.11 -0.76 -7.50
CA LYS A 10 60.06 -2.21 -7.39
C LYS A 10 59.18 -2.64 -6.22
N GLU A 11 58.37 -3.67 -6.46
CA GLU A 11 57.59 -4.33 -5.43
C GLU A 11 58.13 -5.73 -5.13
N TYR A 12 58.08 -6.11 -3.86
CA TYR A 12 58.38 -7.45 -3.38
C TYR A 12 57.29 -7.92 -2.43
N VAL A 13 57.13 -9.25 -2.33
CA VAL A 13 56.32 -9.89 -1.30
C VAL A 13 57.28 -10.57 -0.33
N ALA A 14 57.19 -10.19 0.95
CA ALA A 14 58.04 -10.73 1.99
C ALA A 14 57.67 -12.19 2.32
N ASN A 15 58.68 -12.99 2.66
CA ASN A 15 58.52 -14.39 3.07
C ASN A 15 58.77 -14.61 4.58
N GLY A 16 58.92 -13.55 5.37
CA GLY A 16 59.20 -13.62 6.80
C GLY A 16 60.65 -13.92 7.18
N THR A 17 61.56 -14.13 6.22
CA THR A 17 62.94 -14.56 6.50
C THR A 17 64.01 -13.77 5.71
N THR A 18 63.71 -13.36 4.48
CA THR A 18 64.63 -12.57 3.65
C THR A 18 64.74 -11.13 4.17
N THR A 19 65.96 -10.66 4.34
CA THR A 19 66.26 -9.27 4.77
C THR A 19 66.85 -8.41 3.66
N ILE A 20 67.31 -9.00 2.56
CA ILE A 20 67.99 -8.29 1.47
C ILE A 20 67.08 -8.27 0.25
N PHE A 21 66.76 -7.06 -0.22
CA PHE A 21 65.91 -6.81 -1.37
C PHE A 21 66.67 -5.97 -2.39
N PRO A 22 67.02 -6.52 -3.57
CA PRO A 22 67.78 -5.79 -4.58
C PRO A 22 66.95 -4.64 -5.19
N LEU A 23 67.63 -3.56 -5.54
CA LEU A 23 67.10 -2.51 -6.40
C LEU A 23 67.33 -2.93 -7.86
N GLU A 24 66.38 -2.64 -8.74
CA GLU A 24 66.52 -2.80 -10.20
C GLU A 24 66.79 -1.44 -10.89
N PHE A 25 67.22 -0.45 -10.10
CA PHE A 25 67.49 0.91 -10.53
C PHE A 25 68.59 1.55 -9.68
N ASP A 26 69.24 2.57 -10.22
CA ASP A 26 70.32 3.29 -9.55
C ASP A 26 69.77 4.22 -8.46
N CYS A 27 70.42 4.22 -7.29
CA CYS A 27 70.10 5.10 -6.17
C CYS A 27 71.39 5.50 -5.44
N ASP A 28 71.71 6.80 -5.44
CA ASP A 28 73.00 7.30 -4.91
C ASP A 28 73.02 7.44 -3.38
N SER A 29 71.86 7.54 -2.74
CA SER A 29 71.75 7.78 -1.30
C SER A 29 70.47 7.16 -0.75
N ALA A 30 70.53 6.67 0.49
CA ALA A 30 69.35 6.22 1.22
C ALA A 30 68.32 7.35 1.38
N ASP A 31 68.75 8.62 1.42
CA ASP A 31 67.86 9.79 1.50
C ASP A 31 67.02 9.99 0.24
N HIS A 32 67.43 9.39 -0.88
CA HIS A 32 66.71 9.44 -2.15
C HIS A 32 65.87 8.17 -2.37
N LEU A 33 65.68 7.35 -1.33
CA LEU A 33 64.93 6.10 -1.42
C LEU A 33 63.80 6.12 -0.41
N ILE A 34 62.58 5.90 -0.89
CA ILE A 34 61.42 5.67 -0.04
C ILE A 34 61.15 4.18 -0.04
N VAL A 35 61.17 3.61 1.16
CA VAL A 35 60.80 2.23 1.43
C VAL A 35 59.46 2.23 2.14
N LYS A 36 58.51 1.45 1.62
CA LYS A 36 57.22 1.22 2.27
C LYS A 36 57.01 -0.25 2.57
N ILE A 37 56.31 -0.53 3.66
CA ILE A 37 55.77 -1.85 3.98
C ILE A 37 54.27 -1.67 4.17
N ASN A 38 53.45 -2.40 3.40
CA ASN A 38 52.00 -2.28 3.41
C ASN A 38 51.53 -0.82 3.29
N ASP A 39 52.10 -0.12 2.31
CA ASP A 39 51.85 1.29 1.97
C ASP A 39 52.28 2.35 3.00
N GLU A 40 52.76 1.94 4.19
CA GLU A 40 53.33 2.82 5.21
C GLU A 40 54.82 3.07 4.96
N ILE A 41 55.26 4.33 5.03
CA ILE A 41 56.67 4.71 4.86
C ILE A 41 57.46 4.26 6.08
N ILE A 42 58.50 3.46 5.84
CA ILE A 42 59.42 3.01 6.88
C ILE A 42 60.69 3.87 6.81
N PRO A 43 61.00 4.67 7.85
CA PRO A 43 62.21 5.48 7.85
C PRO A 43 63.44 4.58 7.95
N ALA A 44 64.57 4.98 7.35
CA ALA A 44 65.81 4.21 7.38
C ALA A 44 66.33 3.98 8.82
N LEU A 45 66.14 4.95 9.72
CA LEU A 45 66.68 4.93 11.08
C LEU A 45 66.33 3.62 11.81
N ASN A 46 67.35 2.78 12.02
CA ASN A 46 67.26 1.46 12.68
C ASN A 46 66.34 0.42 12.03
N ASN A 47 65.77 0.67 10.84
CA ASN A 47 64.89 -0.28 10.18
C ASN A 47 65.55 -0.94 8.97
N TRP A 48 66.21 -0.14 8.13
CA TRP A 48 66.85 -0.63 6.91
C TRP A 48 68.02 0.27 6.52
N SER A 49 68.91 -0.26 5.70
CA SER A 49 70.04 0.48 5.12
C SER A 49 70.16 0.19 3.63
N LEU A 50 70.71 1.15 2.88
CA LEU A 50 71.03 0.98 1.48
C LEU A 50 72.47 0.50 1.33
N ASN A 51 72.67 -0.70 0.77
CA ASN A 51 73.97 -1.15 0.31
C ASN A 51 74.20 -0.65 -1.12
N ILE A 52 74.96 0.44 -1.24
CA ILE A 52 75.25 1.09 -2.53
C ILE A 52 76.12 0.19 -3.44
N ASN A 53 76.98 -0.67 -2.86
CA ASN A 53 77.86 -1.53 -3.65
C ASN A 53 77.08 -2.65 -4.36
N THR A 54 76.03 -3.18 -3.72
CA THR A 54 75.20 -4.25 -4.29
C THR A 54 73.89 -3.73 -4.89
N GLY A 55 73.55 -2.46 -4.67
CA GLY A 55 72.25 -1.90 -5.02
C GLY A 55 71.12 -2.65 -4.32
N SER A 56 71.09 -2.68 -2.99
CA SER A 56 70.06 -3.44 -2.26
C SER A 56 69.67 -2.79 -0.95
N VAL A 57 68.40 -2.90 -0.59
CA VAL A 57 67.89 -2.54 0.73
C VAL A 57 68.07 -3.73 1.66
N VAL A 58 68.73 -3.49 2.79
CA VAL A 58 68.97 -4.50 3.84
C VAL A 58 68.17 -4.09 5.07
N PHE A 59 67.14 -4.87 5.39
CA PHE A 59 66.36 -4.70 6.61
C PHE A 59 67.08 -5.30 7.82
N ASN A 60 66.96 -4.62 8.97
CA ASN A 60 67.50 -5.12 10.24
C ASN A 60 66.67 -6.28 10.80
N ILE A 61 65.37 -6.27 10.53
CA ILE A 61 64.43 -7.33 10.89
C ILE A 61 63.69 -7.73 9.61
N ALA A 62 63.62 -9.03 9.31
CA ALA A 62 62.93 -9.53 8.14
C ALA A 62 61.45 -9.07 8.17
N PRO A 63 60.94 -8.45 7.09
CA PRO A 63 59.53 -8.09 7.01
C PRO A 63 58.63 -9.34 7.14
N VAL A 64 57.51 -9.20 7.84
CA VAL A 64 56.57 -10.30 8.10
C VAL A 64 56.07 -10.92 6.79
N THR A 65 55.87 -12.23 6.77
CA THR A 65 55.33 -12.98 5.62
C THR A 65 54.09 -12.29 5.03
N GLU A 66 54.00 -12.28 3.69
CA GLU A 66 52.95 -11.63 2.89
C GLU A 66 52.94 -10.09 2.92
N SER A 67 53.85 -9.45 3.65
CA SER A 67 53.95 -7.98 3.60
C SER A 67 54.40 -7.50 2.22
N LYS A 68 53.70 -6.49 1.68
CA LYS A 68 54.05 -5.83 0.43
C LYS A 68 55.14 -4.80 0.70
N ILE A 69 56.31 -5.00 0.12
CA ILE A 69 57.44 -4.06 0.21
C ILE A 69 57.49 -3.26 -1.08
N ILE A 70 57.54 -1.94 -0.97
CA ILE A 70 57.64 -1.03 -2.12
C ILE A 70 58.92 -0.22 -1.96
N LEU A 71 59.80 -0.30 -2.96
CA LEU A 71 61.03 0.47 -3.04
C LEU A 71 60.89 1.46 -4.20
N LYS A 72 60.99 2.76 -3.91
CA LYS A 72 60.91 3.82 -4.94
C LYS A 72 61.98 4.88 -4.77
N ARG A 73 62.56 5.35 -5.87
CA ARG A 73 63.48 6.50 -5.83
C ARG A 73 62.69 7.80 -5.69
N ASP A 74 63.19 8.71 -4.87
CA ASP A 74 62.69 10.08 -4.72
C ASP A 74 63.87 11.06 -4.67
N THR A 75 64.35 11.44 -5.84
CA THR A 75 65.47 12.37 -5.98
C THR A 75 64.99 13.78 -5.66
N PRO A 76 65.70 14.53 -4.79
CA PRO A 76 65.34 15.91 -4.46
C PRO A 76 65.37 16.83 -5.69
N LEU A 77 64.38 17.72 -5.78
CA LEU A 77 64.32 18.80 -6.76
C LEU A 77 65.12 20.01 -6.28
N LEU A 78 66.45 19.88 -6.21
CA LEU A 78 67.33 20.96 -5.80
C LEU A 78 68.59 21.03 -6.66
N ARG A 79 69.14 22.23 -6.75
CA ARG A 79 70.47 22.49 -7.29
C ARG A 79 71.32 23.13 -6.20
N ASP A 80 72.36 22.44 -5.78
CA ASP A 80 73.24 22.85 -4.67
C ASP A 80 74.63 23.32 -5.14
N THR A 81 74.98 23.10 -6.41
CA THR A 81 76.34 23.30 -6.91
C THR A 81 76.41 24.41 -7.97
N ASP A 82 77.42 25.28 -7.88
CA ASP A 82 77.72 26.28 -8.90
C ASP A 82 78.53 25.67 -10.06
N TYR A 83 78.29 26.14 -11.27
CA TYR A 83 78.98 25.68 -12.48
C TYR A 83 80.31 26.42 -12.73
N ALA A 84 80.45 27.63 -12.19
CA ALA A 84 81.64 28.45 -12.34
C ALA A 84 82.57 28.32 -11.13
N THR A 85 83.87 28.32 -11.39
CA THR A 85 84.90 28.59 -10.36
C THR A 85 85.30 30.07 -10.34
N TYR A 86 86.10 30.45 -9.35
CA TYR A 86 86.69 31.79 -9.17
C TYR A 86 87.47 32.34 -10.38
N ASN A 87 87.70 31.53 -11.42
CA ASN A 87 88.39 31.87 -12.67
C ASN A 87 87.50 31.79 -13.92
N ASN A 88 86.16 31.87 -13.79
CA ASN A 88 85.18 31.82 -14.90
C ASN A 88 85.27 30.56 -15.79
N SER A 89 85.76 29.44 -15.25
CA SER A 89 85.79 28.16 -15.96
C SER A 89 84.56 27.31 -15.61
N ILE A 90 83.91 26.72 -16.62
CA ILE A 90 82.81 25.77 -16.44
C ILE A 90 83.38 24.39 -16.10
N ARG A 91 82.91 23.77 -15.01
CA ARG A 91 83.26 22.38 -14.67
C ARG A 91 82.23 21.41 -15.25
N PRO A 92 82.64 20.43 -16.08
CA PRO A 92 81.70 19.45 -16.65
C PRO A 92 81.03 18.54 -15.62
N GLN A 93 81.69 18.25 -14.50
CA GLN A 93 81.20 17.27 -13.52
C GLN A 93 79.95 17.74 -12.74
N PRO A 94 79.90 18.96 -12.17
CA PRO A 94 78.67 19.52 -11.60
C PRO A 94 77.51 19.57 -12.58
N VAL A 95 77.78 20.00 -13.82
CA VAL A 95 76.78 20.09 -14.89
C VAL A 95 76.20 18.71 -15.23
N ASN A 96 77.05 17.70 -15.40
CA ASN A 96 76.60 16.34 -15.66
C ASN A 96 75.75 15.79 -14.50
N SER A 97 76.17 16.01 -13.25
CA SER A 97 75.43 15.54 -12.08
C SER A 97 74.05 16.15 -11.98
N ASP A 98 73.90 17.44 -12.30
CA ASP A 98 72.60 18.11 -12.26
C ASP A 98 71.68 17.65 -13.40
N PHE A 99 72.22 17.41 -14.60
CA PHE A 99 71.44 16.78 -15.67
C PHE A 99 70.99 15.36 -15.31
N ASP A 100 71.87 14.57 -14.69
CA ASP A 100 71.55 13.22 -14.24
C ASP A 100 70.43 13.25 -13.19
N ARG A 101 70.48 14.19 -12.23
CA ARG A 101 69.42 14.41 -11.23
C ARG A 101 68.07 14.75 -11.88
N ILE A 102 68.05 15.64 -12.88
CA ILE A 102 66.83 15.99 -13.62
C ILE A 102 66.27 14.77 -14.35
N TRP A 103 67.12 14.02 -15.06
CA TRP A 103 66.70 12.83 -15.79
C TRP A 103 66.11 11.77 -14.86
N ARG A 104 66.78 11.55 -13.74
CA ARG A 104 66.32 10.68 -12.67
C ARG A 104 64.98 11.10 -12.12
N LYS A 105 64.76 12.40 -11.89
CA LYS A 105 63.45 12.89 -11.43
C LYS A 105 62.36 12.70 -12.48
N LEU A 106 62.67 12.88 -13.76
CA LEU A 106 61.72 12.62 -14.86
C LEU A 106 61.29 11.15 -14.91
N GLN A 107 62.21 10.20 -14.71
CA GLN A 107 61.87 8.78 -14.60
C GLN A 107 60.91 8.50 -13.42
N GLU A 108 61.15 9.13 -12.26
CA GLU A 108 60.27 9.00 -11.08
C GLU A 108 58.87 9.57 -11.32
N VAL A 109 58.79 10.72 -11.99
CA VAL A 109 57.51 11.33 -12.38
C VAL A 109 56.77 10.41 -13.36
N GLY A 110 57.48 9.84 -14.35
CA GLY A 110 56.90 8.88 -15.29
C GLY A 110 56.28 7.66 -14.59
N VAL A 111 56.99 7.08 -13.62
CA VAL A 111 56.45 5.97 -12.81
C VAL A 111 55.25 6.41 -11.97
N THR A 112 55.33 7.56 -11.32
CA THR A 112 54.22 8.07 -10.48
C THR A 112 52.96 8.27 -11.31
N ASN A 113 53.09 8.80 -12.53
CA ASN A 113 51.98 8.94 -13.47
C ASN A 113 51.40 7.58 -13.88
N TRP A 114 52.26 6.62 -14.25
CA TRP A 114 51.83 5.27 -14.61
C TRP A 114 51.07 4.54 -13.49
N LEU A 115 51.55 4.64 -12.24
CA LEU A 115 50.86 4.08 -11.07
C LEU A 115 49.50 4.74 -10.86
N THR A 116 49.45 6.07 -10.92
CA THR A 116 48.21 6.84 -10.75
C THR A 116 47.18 6.50 -11.82
N ASP A 117 47.59 6.42 -13.09
CA ASP A 117 46.72 6.04 -14.20
C ASP A 117 46.16 4.62 -14.02
N SER A 118 46.99 3.70 -13.53
CA SER A 118 46.59 2.31 -13.24
C SER A 118 45.58 2.26 -12.09
N ASP A 119 45.81 2.99 -11.01
CA ASP A 119 44.92 3.06 -9.86
C ASP A 119 43.57 3.69 -10.23
N ILE A 120 43.57 4.78 -11.00
CA ILE A 120 42.34 5.41 -11.50
C ILE A 120 41.55 4.42 -12.38
N LYS A 121 42.23 3.70 -13.27
CA LYS A 121 41.57 2.70 -14.12
C LYS A 121 40.93 1.59 -13.28
N ASN A 122 41.63 1.08 -12.26
CA ASN A 122 41.11 0.04 -11.38
C ASN A 122 39.91 0.55 -10.54
N LEU A 123 39.99 1.79 -10.05
CA LEU A 123 38.88 2.43 -9.32
C LEU A 123 37.65 2.60 -10.21
N ASN A 124 37.82 3.03 -11.46
CA ASN A 124 36.70 3.15 -12.40
C ASN A 124 36.02 1.80 -12.64
N ILE A 125 36.80 0.73 -12.86
CA ILE A 125 36.25 -0.63 -13.02
C ILE A 125 35.46 -1.06 -11.77
N TYR A 126 35.99 -0.78 -10.58
CA TYR A 126 35.31 -1.11 -9.33
C TYR A 126 34.00 -0.32 -9.16
N VAL A 127 34.00 0.98 -9.43
CA VAL A 127 32.81 1.83 -9.36
C VAL A 127 31.74 1.38 -10.37
N ASP A 128 32.13 1.02 -11.59
CA ASP A 128 31.21 0.50 -12.60
C ASP A 128 30.57 -0.81 -12.14
N SER A 129 31.34 -1.71 -11.53
CA SER A 129 30.81 -2.97 -10.98
C SER A 129 29.79 -2.76 -9.86
N LEU A 130 30.04 -1.81 -8.94
CA LEU A 130 29.09 -1.46 -7.88
C LEU A 130 27.81 -0.83 -8.42
N ASN A 131 27.94 0.02 -9.44
CA ASN A 131 26.79 0.63 -10.10
C ASN A 131 25.93 -0.42 -10.79
N ASP A 132 26.56 -1.40 -11.44
CA ASP A 132 25.86 -2.51 -12.09
C ASP A 132 25.14 -3.41 -11.08
N GLU A 133 25.79 -3.78 -9.98
CA GLU A 133 25.18 -4.56 -8.89
C GLU A 133 23.97 -3.83 -8.29
N THR A 134 24.14 -2.54 -7.96
CA THR A 134 23.06 -1.73 -7.37
C THR A 134 21.88 -1.58 -8.33
N ARG A 135 22.18 -1.39 -9.62
CA ARG A 135 21.17 -1.28 -10.68
C ARG A 135 20.41 -2.58 -10.85
N GLU A 136 21.09 -3.71 -10.86
CA GLU A 136 20.47 -5.04 -10.95
C GLU A 136 19.56 -5.33 -9.75
N ASP A 137 20.03 -5.08 -8.52
CA ASP A 137 19.23 -5.23 -7.30
C ASP A 137 17.96 -4.36 -7.34
N PHE A 138 18.09 -3.10 -7.77
CA PHE A 138 16.96 -2.19 -7.93
C PHE A 138 15.92 -2.74 -8.94
N PHE A 139 16.36 -3.17 -10.12
CA PHE A 139 15.45 -3.72 -11.12
C PHE A 139 14.80 -5.04 -10.68
N ASN A 140 15.53 -5.91 -9.98
CA ASN A 140 14.97 -7.13 -9.41
C ASN A 140 13.89 -6.82 -8.37
N LYS A 141 14.11 -5.82 -7.50
CA LYS A 141 13.10 -5.36 -6.53
C LYS A 141 11.86 -4.80 -7.22
N LEU A 142 12.02 -4.01 -8.28
CA LEU A 142 10.90 -3.50 -9.07
C LEU A 142 10.11 -4.63 -9.74
N GLY A 143 10.80 -5.58 -10.36
CA GLY A 143 10.17 -6.74 -11.00
C GLY A 143 9.38 -7.59 -9.99
N ASN A 144 9.95 -7.84 -8.80
CA ASN A 144 9.25 -8.53 -7.72
C ASN A 144 8.01 -7.77 -7.23
N LEU A 145 8.10 -6.44 -7.12
CA LEU A 145 6.96 -5.61 -6.73
C LEU A 145 5.84 -5.66 -7.77
N GLU A 146 6.18 -5.57 -9.05
CA GLU A 146 5.22 -5.71 -10.15
C GLU A 146 4.54 -7.08 -10.13
N GLN A 147 5.31 -8.15 -10.00
CA GLN A 147 4.78 -9.52 -9.93
C GLN A 147 3.84 -9.71 -8.73
N ASN A 148 4.24 -9.26 -7.54
CA ASN A 148 3.41 -9.36 -6.33
C ASN A 148 2.13 -8.52 -6.46
N THR A 149 2.22 -7.30 -7.01
CA THR A 149 1.06 -6.42 -7.22
C THR A 149 0.10 -7.03 -8.23
N ASN A 150 0.60 -7.58 -9.33
CA ASN A 150 -0.21 -8.27 -10.33
C ASN A 150 -0.87 -9.52 -9.74
N ALA A 151 -0.16 -10.31 -8.94
CA ALA A 151 -0.73 -11.48 -8.27
C ALA A 151 -1.86 -11.08 -7.31
N MET A 152 -1.66 -10.05 -6.48
CA MET A 152 -2.69 -9.53 -5.58
C MET A 152 -3.91 -8.99 -6.35
N LEU A 153 -3.69 -8.27 -7.46
CA LEU A 153 -4.79 -7.77 -8.27
C LEU A 153 -5.58 -8.91 -8.93
N GLN A 154 -4.89 -9.92 -9.46
CA GLN A 154 -5.54 -11.10 -10.03
C GLN A 154 -6.35 -11.86 -8.98
N GLU A 155 -5.82 -12.03 -7.77
CA GLU A 155 -6.54 -12.64 -6.66
C GLU A 155 -7.78 -11.81 -6.26
N ALA A 156 -7.65 -10.48 -6.19
CA ALA A 156 -8.75 -9.57 -5.88
C ALA A 156 -9.85 -9.54 -6.96
N ILE A 157 -9.49 -9.80 -8.22
CA ILE A 157 -10.44 -9.97 -9.32
C ILE A 157 -11.11 -11.35 -9.21
N ALA A 158 -10.33 -12.41 -8.98
CA ALA A 158 -10.82 -13.79 -8.89
C ALA A 158 -11.78 -13.99 -7.69
N ASN A 159 -11.51 -13.34 -6.56
CA ASN A 159 -12.39 -13.40 -5.39
C ASN A 159 -13.53 -12.36 -5.41
N GLY A 160 -13.61 -11.55 -6.48
CA GLY A 160 -14.69 -10.60 -6.66
C GLY A 160 -14.64 -9.31 -5.82
N THR A 161 -13.57 -9.09 -5.05
CA THR A 161 -13.43 -7.89 -4.19
C THR A 161 -13.50 -6.60 -5.01
N VAL A 162 -12.93 -6.60 -6.22
CA VAL A 162 -12.93 -5.42 -7.13
C VAL A 162 -14.32 -5.16 -7.72
N SER A 163 -15.11 -6.22 -7.96
CA SER A 163 -16.40 -6.12 -8.65
C SER A 163 -17.61 -6.08 -7.72
N ALA A 164 -17.43 -6.31 -6.42
CA ALA A 164 -18.51 -6.24 -5.43
C ALA A 164 -19.09 -4.82 -5.23
N LEU A 165 -18.42 -3.78 -5.72
CA LEU A 165 -18.83 -2.37 -5.53
C LEU A 165 -19.96 -1.91 -6.48
N ALA A 166 -20.19 -2.60 -7.60
CA ALA A 166 -21.22 -2.25 -8.57
C ALA A 166 -22.15 -3.43 -8.84
N ILE A 167 -23.48 -3.20 -8.78
CA ILE A 167 -24.47 -4.21 -9.16
C ILE A 167 -24.35 -4.45 -10.66
N THR A 168 -23.78 -5.60 -11.04
CA THR A 168 -23.76 -6.03 -12.44
C THR A 168 -25.19 -6.28 -12.89
N THR A 169 -25.57 -5.76 -14.06
CA THR A 169 -26.88 -5.98 -14.65
C THR A 169 -26.72 -6.67 -16.00
N VAL A 170 -27.50 -7.71 -16.25
CA VAL A 170 -27.57 -8.44 -17.53
C VAL A 170 -28.99 -8.39 -18.09
N GLU A 171 -29.13 -8.56 -19.41
CA GLU A 171 -30.45 -8.53 -20.07
C GLU A 171 -31.14 -9.89 -20.02
N THR A 172 -30.36 -10.98 -20.05
CA THR A 172 -30.86 -12.36 -20.12
C THR A 172 -30.22 -13.27 -19.08
N ILE A 173 -30.85 -14.41 -18.79
CA ILE A 173 -30.31 -15.41 -17.86
C ILE A 173 -29.05 -16.07 -18.44
N ASP A 174 -29.01 -16.31 -19.75
CA ASP A 174 -27.89 -16.96 -20.44
C ASP A 174 -26.58 -16.16 -20.31
N GLU A 175 -26.67 -14.83 -20.16
CA GLU A 175 -25.50 -13.98 -19.95
C GLU A 175 -24.78 -14.26 -18.62
N LEU A 176 -25.45 -14.86 -17.62
CA LEU A 176 -24.85 -15.18 -16.32
C LEU A 176 -23.66 -16.15 -16.44
N ASP A 177 -23.69 -17.07 -17.39
CA ASP A 177 -22.62 -18.05 -17.59
C ASP A 177 -21.36 -17.45 -18.19
N THR A 178 -21.47 -16.28 -18.82
CA THR A 178 -20.34 -15.55 -19.41
C THR A 178 -19.60 -14.67 -18.41
N LEU A 179 -20.17 -14.50 -17.20
CA LEU A 179 -19.62 -13.66 -16.15
C LEU A 179 -18.57 -14.42 -15.32
N ASN A 180 -17.56 -13.69 -14.83
CA ASN A 180 -16.62 -14.23 -13.84
C ASN A 180 -17.35 -14.73 -12.58
N LYS A 181 -17.08 -15.96 -12.16
CA LYS A 181 -17.81 -16.63 -11.09
C LYS A 181 -16.99 -16.56 -9.79
N TRP A 182 -17.54 -15.95 -8.75
CA TRP A 182 -16.96 -15.95 -7.39
C TRP A 182 -18.07 -16.09 -6.35
N ASP A 183 -17.74 -16.72 -5.24
CA ASP A 183 -18.72 -17.02 -4.20
C ASP A 183 -19.44 -15.77 -3.71
N GLY A 184 -20.76 -15.82 -3.71
CA GLY A 184 -21.61 -14.72 -3.28
C GLY A 184 -21.73 -13.53 -4.22
N ARG A 185 -21.20 -13.60 -5.44
CA ARG A 185 -21.44 -12.60 -6.48
C ARG A 185 -22.94 -12.40 -6.67
N THR A 186 -23.45 -11.16 -6.60
CA THR A 186 -24.85 -10.84 -6.92
C THR A 186 -24.97 -10.12 -8.25
N VAL A 187 -25.86 -10.58 -9.13
CA VAL A 187 -26.14 -10.01 -10.45
C VAL A 187 -27.64 -9.81 -10.62
N TYR A 188 -28.04 -8.65 -11.14
CA TYR A 188 -29.43 -8.38 -11.47
C TYR A 188 -29.71 -8.75 -12.93
N VAL A 189 -30.68 -9.64 -13.17
CA VAL A 189 -31.18 -9.94 -14.52
C VAL A 189 -32.43 -9.11 -14.75
N LYS A 190 -32.42 -8.23 -15.75
CA LYS A 190 -33.53 -7.30 -16.01
C LYS A 190 -34.85 -8.02 -16.24
N GLY A 191 -35.88 -7.61 -15.50
CA GLY A 191 -37.22 -8.17 -15.63
C GLY A 191 -37.38 -9.58 -15.06
N VAL A 192 -36.33 -10.15 -14.45
CA VAL A 192 -36.35 -11.49 -13.84
C VAL A 192 -36.16 -11.38 -12.33
N ALA A 193 -34.91 -11.33 -11.85
CA ALA A 193 -34.58 -11.34 -10.43
C ALA A 193 -33.10 -11.03 -10.20
N ASN A 194 -32.71 -10.95 -8.93
CA ASN A 194 -31.30 -11.01 -8.51
C ASN A 194 -30.88 -12.48 -8.41
N PHE A 195 -29.67 -12.79 -8.88
CA PHE A 195 -29.03 -14.09 -8.75
C PHE A 195 -27.76 -13.94 -7.93
N LYS A 196 -27.45 -14.93 -7.10
CA LYS A 196 -26.23 -15.06 -6.32
C LYS A 196 -25.47 -16.27 -6.82
N TYR A 197 -24.17 -16.16 -7.08
CA TYR A 197 -23.34 -17.32 -7.42
C TYR A 197 -23.02 -18.11 -6.14
N ASP A 198 -23.24 -19.43 -6.18
CA ASP A 198 -22.86 -20.36 -5.12
C ASP A 198 -21.69 -21.22 -5.61
N SER A 199 -20.53 -21.05 -4.98
CA SER A 199 -19.33 -21.80 -5.36
C SER A 199 -19.34 -23.26 -4.91
N ALA A 200 -20.18 -23.63 -3.93
CA ALA A 200 -20.28 -25.02 -3.47
C ALA A 200 -20.99 -25.91 -4.51
N ASP A 201 -21.98 -25.35 -5.19
CA ASP A 201 -22.81 -26.04 -6.19
C ASP A 201 -22.44 -25.67 -7.63
N ASP A 202 -21.51 -24.73 -7.84
CA ASP A 202 -21.05 -24.23 -9.15
C ASP A 202 -22.19 -23.64 -10.01
N GLU A 203 -23.20 -23.05 -9.35
CA GLU A 203 -24.44 -22.60 -9.98
C GLU A 203 -24.86 -21.19 -9.57
N TRP A 204 -25.62 -20.53 -10.45
CA TRP A 204 -26.32 -19.28 -10.13
C TRP A 204 -27.66 -19.58 -9.46
N VAL A 205 -27.76 -19.26 -8.17
CA VAL A 205 -29.00 -19.43 -7.40
C VAL A 205 -29.80 -18.13 -7.32
N LEU A 206 -31.13 -18.21 -7.28
CA LEU A 206 -31.98 -17.04 -7.03
C LEU A 206 -31.60 -16.41 -5.69
N ALA A 207 -31.21 -15.13 -5.70
CA ALA A 207 -30.93 -14.41 -4.48
C ALA A 207 -32.24 -14.29 -3.68
N PRO A 208 -32.29 -14.82 -2.44
CA PRO A 208 -33.55 -14.95 -1.72
C PRO A 208 -34.14 -13.59 -1.34
N ASN A 209 -35.11 -13.10 -2.11
CA ASN A 209 -36.04 -12.04 -1.70
C ASN A 209 -37.18 -12.65 -0.89
N THR A 210 -36.87 -13.31 0.23
CA THR A 210 -37.94 -13.93 1.03
C THR A 210 -38.84 -12.87 1.62
N ALA A 211 -40.12 -13.19 1.82
CA ALA A 211 -41.05 -12.29 2.50
C ALA A 211 -40.59 -11.92 3.94
N ASN A 212 -39.67 -12.69 4.54
CA ASN A 212 -39.03 -12.36 5.81
C ASN A 212 -37.92 -11.29 5.68
N SER A 213 -37.28 -11.17 4.52
CA SER A 213 -36.14 -10.28 4.28
C SER A 213 -36.55 -8.86 3.86
N LEU A 214 -37.80 -8.68 3.42
CA LEU A 214 -38.35 -7.39 2.99
C LEU A 214 -39.00 -6.68 4.18
N ILE A 215 -38.30 -5.71 4.77
CA ILE A 215 -38.77 -4.93 5.94
C ILE A 215 -39.33 -3.58 5.47
N ASP A 216 -40.54 -3.24 5.92
CA ASP A 216 -41.16 -1.94 5.65
C ASP A 216 -40.61 -0.83 6.57
N GLN A 217 -41.07 0.41 6.37
CA GLN A 217 -40.68 1.56 7.22
C GLN A 217 -41.13 1.41 8.69
N SER A 218 -42.03 0.47 8.98
CA SER A 218 -42.49 0.17 10.33
C SER A 218 -41.60 -0.87 11.04
N GLY A 219 -40.61 -1.42 10.35
CA GLY A 219 -39.72 -2.46 10.87
C GLY A 219 -40.32 -3.86 10.80
N LYS A 220 -41.45 -4.05 10.09
CA LYS A 220 -42.10 -5.36 9.92
C LYS A 220 -41.71 -5.98 8.60
N SER A 221 -41.47 -7.28 8.60
CA SER A 221 -41.30 -8.05 7.37
C SER A 221 -42.61 -8.17 6.59
N GLN A 222 -42.51 -8.34 5.27
CA GLN A 222 -43.66 -8.63 4.41
C GLN A 222 -44.42 -9.89 4.89
N GLN A 223 -43.73 -10.89 5.45
CA GLN A 223 -44.37 -12.07 6.03
C GLN A 223 -45.19 -11.73 7.28
N GLU A 224 -44.65 -10.93 8.22
CA GLU A 224 -45.39 -10.46 9.40
C GLU A 224 -46.59 -9.62 9.01
N LEU A 225 -46.46 -8.76 7.98
CA LEU A 225 -47.57 -8.02 7.42
C LEU A 225 -48.61 -8.93 6.76
N ASN A 226 -48.19 -9.99 6.06
CA ASN A 226 -49.09 -10.96 5.44
C ASN A 226 -49.86 -11.79 6.48
N MET A 227 -49.23 -12.09 7.63
CA MET A 227 -49.81 -12.87 8.73
C MET A 227 -50.59 -12.03 9.77
N SER A 228 -50.47 -10.70 9.75
CA SER A 228 -51.19 -9.84 10.71
C SER A 228 -52.70 -9.84 10.44
N SER A 229 -53.49 -10.33 11.42
CA SER A 229 -54.96 -10.32 11.37
C SER A 229 -55.57 -8.93 11.58
N ILE A 230 -54.82 -8.01 12.18
CA ILE A 230 -55.23 -6.62 12.45
C ILE A 230 -54.29 -5.65 11.72
N TYR A 231 -54.87 -4.67 11.02
CA TYR A 231 -54.16 -3.55 10.40
C TYR A 231 -54.48 -2.27 11.18
N THR A 232 -53.47 -1.50 11.60
CA THR A 232 -53.71 -0.29 12.42
C THR A 232 -53.53 0.97 11.59
N VAL A 233 -54.51 1.88 11.61
CA VAL A 233 -54.46 3.21 10.98
C VAL A 233 -54.50 4.31 12.04
N GLY A 234 -54.03 5.51 11.72
CA GLY A 234 -54.01 6.66 12.64
C GLY A 234 -55.40 7.26 12.89
N SER A 235 -56.27 7.26 11.87
CA SER A 235 -57.54 7.98 11.90
C SER A 235 -58.66 7.28 11.10
N VAL A 236 -59.91 7.72 11.31
CA VAL A 236 -61.07 7.29 10.51
C VAL A 236 -60.89 7.66 9.04
N ALA A 237 -60.30 8.84 8.76
CA ALA A 237 -60.04 9.28 7.40
C ALA A 237 -59.05 8.35 6.66
N GLU A 238 -58.00 7.90 7.34
CA GLU A 238 -57.07 6.92 6.81
C GLU A 238 -57.74 5.56 6.53
N MET A 239 -58.64 5.11 7.42
CA MET A 239 -59.42 3.90 7.19
C MET A 239 -60.28 4.01 5.92
N LEU A 240 -60.99 5.13 5.75
CA LEU A 240 -61.85 5.36 4.59
C LEU A 240 -61.07 5.50 3.27
N ALA A 241 -59.79 5.84 3.35
CA ALA A 241 -58.88 5.90 2.20
C ALA A 241 -58.27 4.53 1.83
N LEU A 242 -58.49 3.48 2.64
CA LEU A 242 -57.99 2.13 2.33
C LEU A 242 -58.72 1.55 1.11
N ASN A 243 -57.98 0.78 0.29
CA ASN A 243 -58.57 0.02 -0.80
C ASN A 243 -59.64 -0.94 -0.26
N THR A 244 -60.79 -1.00 -0.93
CA THR A 244 -61.88 -1.94 -0.61
C THR A 244 -61.48 -3.42 -0.78
N GLU A 245 -60.28 -3.73 -1.26
CA GLU A 245 -59.69 -5.09 -1.29
C GLU A 245 -59.10 -5.55 0.06
N PHE A 246 -59.03 -4.69 1.09
CA PHE A 246 -58.67 -5.06 2.47
C PHE A 246 -59.73 -5.93 3.21
N ARG A 247 -60.60 -6.64 2.45
CA ARG A 247 -61.86 -7.29 2.87
C ARG A 247 -61.76 -8.33 4.00
N VAL A 248 -60.56 -8.83 4.26
CA VAL A 248 -60.34 -9.96 5.19
C VAL A 248 -59.67 -9.56 6.50
N ARG A 249 -59.29 -8.29 6.67
CA ARG A 249 -58.54 -7.83 7.84
C ARG A 249 -59.37 -6.88 8.69
N THR A 250 -59.22 -7.00 10.01
CA THR A 250 -59.78 -6.03 10.93
C THR A 250 -58.90 -4.78 10.97
N VAL A 251 -59.48 -3.61 10.69
CA VAL A 251 -58.78 -2.33 10.76
C VAL A 251 -59.01 -1.69 12.12
N ARG A 252 -57.95 -1.47 12.90
CA ARG A 252 -57.99 -0.74 14.16
C ARG A 252 -57.61 0.71 13.94
N ILE A 253 -58.39 1.63 14.49
CA ILE A 253 -58.08 3.07 14.49
C ILE A 253 -57.33 3.39 15.78
N LYS A 254 -56.07 3.83 15.68
CA LYS A 254 -55.20 4.12 16.84
C LYS A 254 -55.76 5.22 17.73
N ALA A 255 -56.37 6.26 17.14
CA ALA A 255 -56.89 7.40 17.89
C ALA A 255 -58.07 7.04 18.80
N THR A 256 -58.93 6.10 18.40
CA THR A 256 -60.16 5.76 19.14
C THR A 256 -60.12 4.36 19.75
N GLY A 257 -59.29 3.46 19.22
CA GLY A 257 -59.30 2.04 19.52
C GLY A 257 -60.38 1.25 18.77
N ALA A 258 -61.23 1.92 17.99
CA ALA A 258 -62.32 1.28 17.24
C ALA A 258 -61.79 0.33 16.18
N MET A 259 -62.48 -0.80 15.99
CA MET A 259 -62.08 -1.86 15.07
C MET A 259 -63.20 -2.09 14.06
N TYR A 260 -62.88 -2.07 12.77
CA TYR A 260 -63.83 -2.22 11.67
C TYR A 260 -63.42 -3.36 10.73
N ILE A 261 -64.39 -4.03 10.13
CA ILE A 261 -64.21 -4.97 9.02
C ILE A 261 -65.05 -4.49 7.85
N TYR A 262 -64.49 -4.54 6.64
CA TYR A 262 -65.22 -4.13 5.46
C TYR A 262 -66.22 -5.22 5.01
N ASP A 263 -67.51 -4.88 4.98
CA ASP A 263 -68.57 -5.70 4.43
C ASP A 263 -69.09 -5.06 3.12
N PRO A 264 -68.86 -5.68 1.96
CA PRO A 264 -69.30 -5.13 0.68
C PRO A 264 -70.81 -5.03 0.55
N SER A 265 -71.59 -5.79 1.32
CA SER A 265 -73.05 -5.68 1.31
C SER A 265 -73.55 -4.37 1.95
N GLN A 266 -72.71 -3.74 2.78
CA GLN A 266 -72.98 -2.50 3.48
C GLN A 266 -72.26 -1.30 2.84
N ALA A 267 -71.66 -1.44 1.65
CA ALA A 267 -70.81 -0.43 1.02
C ALA A 267 -71.48 0.94 0.84
N THR A 268 -72.81 0.96 0.62
CA THR A 268 -73.60 2.20 0.47
C THR A 268 -74.20 2.70 1.77
N VAL A 269 -73.98 2.00 2.89
CA VAL A 269 -74.53 2.34 4.19
C VAL A 269 -73.50 3.15 4.98
N ASN A 270 -73.96 4.28 5.52
CA ASN A 270 -73.19 5.13 6.40
C ASN A 270 -74.11 5.71 7.46
N ASP A 271 -74.05 5.14 8.66
CA ASP A 271 -74.82 5.61 9.81
C ASP A 271 -74.02 6.63 10.64
N GLY A 272 -72.77 6.91 10.27
CA GLY A 272 -71.91 7.84 10.96
C GLY A 272 -71.16 7.26 12.16
N PHE A 273 -71.39 5.99 12.53
CA PHE A 273 -70.62 5.32 13.58
C PHE A 273 -70.45 3.80 13.42
N TYR A 274 -71.51 3.00 13.47
CA TYR A 274 -71.38 1.53 13.38
C TYR A 274 -71.02 1.07 11.98
N ILE A 275 -71.48 1.77 10.95
CA ILE A 275 -71.19 1.50 9.55
C ILE A 275 -70.74 2.80 8.89
N LEU A 276 -69.54 2.77 8.33
CA LEU A 276 -68.94 3.90 7.62
C LEU A 276 -68.58 3.48 6.19
N ASN A 277 -69.49 3.69 5.22
CA ASN A 277 -69.30 3.33 3.81
C ASN A 277 -68.87 1.86 3.63
N GLY A 278 -69.54 0.93 4.31
CA GLY A 278 -69.22 -0.51 4.30
C GLY A 278 -68.23 -0.98 5.36
N TRP A 279 -67.56 -0.08 6.09
CA TRP A 279 -66.75 -0.45 7.24
C TRP A 279 -67.65 -0.67 8.46
N VAL A 280 -67.81 -1.92 8.89
CA VAL A 280 -68.68 -2.33 10.01
C VAL A 280 -67.88 -2.48 11.29
N LEU A 281 -68.33 -1.83 12.37
CA LEU A 281 -67.69 -1.89 13.68
C LEU A 281 -67.76 -3.32 14.26
N VAL A 282 -66.67 -3.76 14.90
CA VAL A 282 -66.52 -5.11 15.44
C VAL A 282 -66.22 -5.07 16.93
N GLY A 283 -66.91 -5.92 17.69
CA GLY A 283 -66.63 -6.19 19.11
C GLY A 283 -67.33 -5.28 20.12
N TYR A 284 -68.14 -4.30 19.68
CA TYR A 284 -68.79 -3.31 20.55
C TYR A 284 -70.31 -3.16 20.31
N ASN A 285 -71.00 -4.27 20.02
CA ASN A 285 -72.42 -4.23 19.67
C ASN A 285 -73.35 -3.92 20.86
N ASP A 286 -72.87 -4.08 22.10
CA ASP A 286 -73.71 -3.98 23.31
C ASP A 286 -73.42 -2.73 24.18
N ARG A 287 -72.40 -1.91 23.83
CA ARG A 287 -72.03 -0.69 24.58
C ARG A 287 -71.44 0.38 23.67
N LEU A 288 -72.02 1.58 23.72
CA LEU A 288 -71.48 2.78 23.09
C LEU A 288 -70.51 3.49 24.02
N LEU A 289 -69.23 3.54 23.64
CA LEU A 289 -68.22 4.35 24.32
C LEU A 289 -68.01 5.63 23.53
N ALA A 290 -68.19 6.78 24.19
CA ALA A 290 -67.98 8.10 23.60
C ALA A 290 -66.58 8.23 22.95
N THR A 291 -65.58 7.59 23.55
CA THR A 291 -64.20 7.57 23.05
C THR A 291 -64.04 6.80 21.74
N LEU A 292 -64.82 5.75 21.49
CA LEU A 292 -64.81 5.00 20.22
C LEU A 292 -65.37 5.85 19.06
N ALA A 293 -66.35 6.71 19.36
CA ALA A 293 -66.96 7.67 18.44
C ALA A 293 -66.07 8.91 18.18
N GLY A 294 -64.88 8.96 18.79
CA GLY A 294 -63.96 10.08 18.64
C GLY A 294 -64.47 11.37 19.29
N LEU A 295 -65.29 11.25 20.34
CA LEU A 295 -65.56 12.33 21.30
C LEU A 295 -64.36 12.46 22.23
N LYS A 296 -63.77 13.66 22.28
CA LYS A 296 -62.53 13.94 23.00
C LYS A 296 -62.77 14.30 24.46
N GLY A 297 -63.92 14.88 24.78
CA GLY A 297 -64.21 15.36 26.14
C GLY A 297 -63.27 16.47 26.62
N ASP A 298 -62.62 17.18 25.70
CA ASP A 298 -61.61 18.23 25.95
C ASP A 298 -62.22 19.66 26.04
N GLY A 299 -63.55 19.75 26.08
CA GLY A 299 -64.29 21.02 26.12
C GLY A 299 -64.56 21.65 24.75
N THR A 300 -64.14 21.02 23.65
CA THR A 300 -64.51 21.46 22.30
C THR A 300 -65.98 21.16 21.96
N ASN A 301 -66.57 21.91 21.03
CA ASN A 301 -67.96 21.66 20.61
C ASN A 301 -68.03 20.41 19.72
N GLU A 302 -68.49 19.30 20.28
CA GLU A 302 -68.65 18.02 19.60
C GLU A 302 -70.12 17.67 19.31
N TYR A 303 -71.02 18.65 19.34
CA TYR A 303 -72.47 18.45 19.24
C TYR A 303 -72.89 17.60 18.04
N THR A 304 -72.32 17.82 16.86
CA THR A 304 -72.68 17.08 15.64
C THR A 304 -72.33 15.59 15.74
N LYS A 305 -71.19 15.24 16.36
CA LYS A 305 -70.77 13.85 16.58
C LYS A 305 -71.58 13.17 17.67
N LEU A 306 -71.88 13.90 18.75
CA LEU A 306 -72.73 13.40 19.83
C LEU A 306 -74.16 13.16 19.32
N LYS A 307 -74.66 14.06 18.48
CA LYS A 307 -75.97 13.94 17.84
C LYS A 307 -76.02 12.71 16.92
N SER A 308 -75.04 12.52 16.03
CA SER A 308 -75.01 11.33 15.16
C SER A 308 -74.92 10.04 15.99
N LEU A 309 -74.16 10.04 17.09
CA LEU A 309 -74.09 8.88 17.99
C LEU A 309 -75.44 8.56 18.65
N ILE A 310 -76.17 9.58 19.10
CA ILE A 310 -77.49 9.43 19.73
C ILE A 310 -78.54 9.00 18.71
N ASP A 311 -78.53 9.57 17.49
CA ASP A 311 -79.50 9.26 16.44
C ASP A 311 -79.38 7.77 16.03
N VAL A 312 -78.16 7.26 15.91
CA VAL A 312 -77.88 5.85 15.61
C VAL A 312 -78.20 4.93 16.79
N ALA A 313 -77.99 5.38 18.02
CA ALA A 313 -78.36 4.64 19.22
C ALA A 313 -79.89 4.60 19.43
N GLY A 314 -80.62 5.62 18.96
CA GLY A 314 -82.07 5.74 19.07
C GLY A 314 -82.83 4.70 18.24
N ASP A 315 -82.25 4.25 17.13
CA ASP A 315 -82.80 3.18 16.30
C ASP A 315 -82.56 1.77 16.89
N CYS A 316 -81.66 1.65 17.87
CA CYS A 316 -81.42 0.42 18.64
C CYS A 316 -81.98 0.55 20.05
N SER A 317 -83.23 0.13 20.24
CA SER A 317 -83.92 0.09 21.53
C SER A 317 -83.10 -0.64 22.62
N LYS A 318 -82.33 0.09 23.44
CA LYS A 318 -81.90 -0.23 24.83
C LYS A 318 -80.90 0.82 25.35
N PHE A 319 -81.40 1.92 25.93
CA PHE A 319 -80.62 2.74 26.86
C PHE A 319 -80.94 2.31 28.30
N CYS A 320 -79.96 1.72 28.99
CA CYS A 320 -79.92 1.73 30.45
C CYS A 320 -78.94 2.82 30.87
N VAL A 321 -79.46 3.94 31.37
CA VAL A 321 -78.67 4.92 32.13
C VAL A 321 -78.63 4.40 33.56
N SER A 322 -77.48 3.91 34.03
CA SER A 322 -77.27 3.74 35.47
C SER A 322 -76.85 5.09 36.05
N THR A 323 -77.66 5.60 36.97
CA THR A 323 -77.33 6.69 37.89
C THR A 323 -76.12 6.37 38.75
#